data_AF-G9KNJ5-F1
#
_entry.id   AF-G9KNJ5-F1
#
_cell.length_a   1.000
_cell.length_b   1.000
_cell.length_c   1.000
_cell.angle_alpha   90.00
_cell.angle_beta   90.00
_cell.angle_gamma   90.00
#
_symmetry.space_group_name_H-M   'P 1'
#
loop_
_entity.id
_entity.type
_entity.pdbx_description
1 polymer ?
#
loop_
_entity_poly.entity_id
_entity_poly.type
_entity_poly.pdbx_seq_one_letter_code
_entity_poly.pdbx_strand_id
1 'polypeptide(L)'
;AGNQDALRRQGSAGGGKAPALSLQALKHIWVRTALIEKVLDRVMQYLVENCSKYYEKEALLSDPVFGPILASLLVGPCALEYTKLKTADHYWTDPSADELVQRHRIRGPPNRQDSP
;
A
#
# COMPACT_ATOMS: atom_id res chain seq x y z
N ALA A 1 27.20 -21.22 -34.04
CA ALA A 1 27.37 -19.76 -34.03
C ALA A 1 26.00 -19.14 -34.22
N GLY A 2 25.43 -18.31 -33.36
CA GLY A 2 25.83 -17.74 -32.08
C GLY A 2 24.67 -16.82 -31.70
N ASN A 3 24.04 -17.07 -30.54
CA ASN A 3 23.17 -16.10 -29.88
C ASN A 3 23.93 -14.79 -29.73
N GLN A 4 23.31 -13.64 -30.07
CA GLN A 4 23.43 -12.35 -29.38
C GLN A 4 22.85 -11.22 -30.26
N ASP A 5 21.56 -10.93 -30.11
CA ASP A 5 21.06 -9.60 -30.41
C ASP A 5 20.69 -8.89 -29.11
N ALA A 6 21.75 -8.25 -28.61
CA ALA A 6 21.76 -6.98 -27.90
C ALA A 6 20.55 -6.67 -27.01
N LEU A 7 20.75 -7.00 -25.73
CA LEU A 7 20.27 -6.28 -24.55
C LEU A 7 20.38 -4.75 -24.74
N ARG A 8 19.40 -4.10 -25.38
CA ARG A 8 19.32 -2.63 -25.41
C ARG A 8 18.82 -2.14 -24.05
N ARG A 9 19.77 -2.05 -23.13
CA ARG A 9 19.75 -1.06 -22.05
C ARG A 9 19.55 0.32 -22.67
N GLN A 10 18.36 0.89 -22.50
CA GLN A 10 18.16 2.32 -22.65
C GLN A 10 17.54 2.85 -21.36
N GLY A 11 18.35 2.83 -20.30
CA GLY A 11 18.20 3.78 -19.21
C GLY A 11 18.70 5.13 -19.72
N SER A 12 17.77 6.04 -19.99
CA SER A 12 18.03 7.49 -19.99
C SER A 12 16.68 8.22 -20.00
N ALA A 13 16.00 8.21 -18.85
CA ALA A 13 15.11 9.32 -18.52
C ALA A 13 16.02 10.41 -17.95
N GLY A 14 16.37 11.36 -18.82
CA GLY A 14 17.29 12.44 -18.50
C GLY A 14 16.82 13.27 -17.31
N GLY A 15 17.79 13.68 -16.48
CA GLY A 15 17.78 14.91 -15.68
C GLY A 15 16.42 15.36 -15.13
N GLY A 16 15.68 14.48 -14.48
CA GLY A 16 14.45 14.85 -13.82
C GLY A 16 14.81 15.61 -12.55
N LYS A 17 14.71 16.96 -12.57
CA LYS A 17 14.53 17.72 -11.32
C LYS A 17 13.49 16.97 -10.51
N ALA A 18 13.85 16.51 -9.30
CA ALA A 18 12.90 15.88 -8.40
C ALA A 18 11.65 16.76 -8.34
N PRO A 19 10.44 16.22 -8.59
CA PRO A 19 9.24 17.04 -8.59
C PRO A 19 9.17 17.74 -7.24
N ALA A 20 9.28 19.07 -7.26
CA ALA A 20 9.22 19.86 -6.05
C ALA A 20 7.83 19.64 -5.45
N LEU A 21 7.78 19.04 -4.27
CA LEU A 21 6.54 18.80 -3.58
C LEU A 21 5.90 20.14 -3.24
N SER A 22 4.59 20.26 -3.44
CA SER A 22 3.85 21.44 -3.02
C SER A 22 4.01 21.64 -1.50
N LEU A 23 3.90 22.89 -1.03
CA LEU A 23 3.96 23.18 0.40
C LEU A 23 2.92 22.39 1.21
N GLN A 24 1.76 22.11 0.60
CA GLN A 24 0.72 21.27 1.19
C GLN A 24 1.16 19.80 1.29
N ALA A 25 1.81 19.27 0.25
CA ALA A 25 2.37 17.92 0.30
C ALA A 25 3.43 17.81 1.41
N LEU A 26 4.30 18.81 1.56
CA LEU A 26 5.28 18.88 2.65
C LEU A 26 4.61 18.87 4.04
N LYS A 27 3.51 19.64 4.20
CA LYS A 27 2.72 19.66 5.44
C LYS A 27 2.08 18.31 5.78
N HIS A 28 1.88 17.41 4.82
CA HIS A 28 1.27 16.10 5.08
C HIS A 28 2.29 14.95 5.21
N ILE A 29 3.59 15.20 5.00
CA ILE A 29 4.64 14.17 5.11
C ILE A 29 4.66 13.55 6.51
N TRP A 30 4.50 14.37 7.55
CA TRP A 30 4.53 13.88 8.93
C TRP A 30 3.41 12.88 9.21
N VAL A 31 2.20 13.06 8.63
CA VAL A 31 1.07 12.14 8.79
C VAL A 31 1.40 10.79 8.18
N ARG A 32 1.95 10.79 6.96
CA ARG A 32 2.38 9.56 6.29
C ARG A 32 3.42 8.81 7.10
N THR A 33 4.40 9.55 7.63
CA THR A 33 5.45 8.99 8.48
C THR A 33 4.86 8.39 9.76
N ALA A 34 3.97 9.11 10.43
CA ALA A 34 3.31 8.64 11.65
C ALA A 34 2.42 7.41 11.42
N LEU A 35 1.79 7.27 10.24
CA LEU A 35 1.05 6.07 9.84
C LEU A 35 1.97 4.89 9.60
N ILE A 36 3.10 5.10 8.92
CA ILE A 36 4.10 4.06 8.66
C ILE A 36 4.69 3.52 9.95
N GLU A 37 5.02 4.42 10.89
CA GLU A 37 5.60 4.08 12.19
C GLU A 37 4.54 3.63 13.22
N LYS A 38 3.26 3.63 12.85
CA LYS A 38 2.13 3.25 13.73
C LYS A 38 2.09 4.04 15.04
N VAL A 39 2.30 5.36 14.95
CA VAL A 39 2.29 6.29 16.09
C VAL A 39 1.24 7.40 15.97
N LEU A 40 0.51 7.48 14.85
CA LEU A 40 -0.44 8.57 14.61
C LEU A 40 -1.62 8.57 15.63
N ASP A 41 -2.09 7.40 16.03
CA ASP A 41 -3.10 7.24 17.09
C ASP A 41 -2.62 7.85 18.41
N ARG A 42 -1.37 7.58 18.82
CA ARG A 42 -0.77 8.14 20.03
C ARG A 42 -0.58 9.65 19.95
N VAL A 43 -0.18 10.15 18.78
CA VAL A 43 -0.07 11.60 18.55
C VAL A 43 -1.43 12.27 18.71
N MET A 44 -2.50 11.70 18.15
CA MET A 44 -3.84 12.27 18.31
C MET A 44 -4.35 12.15 19.75
N GLN A 45 -4.11 11.04 20.43
CA GLN A 45 -4.47 10.89 21.84
C GLN A 45 -3.84 12.00 22.69
N TYR A 46 -2.54 12.26 22.50
CA TYR A 46 -1.84 13.35 23.19
C TYR A 46 -2.44 14.73 22.87
N LEU A 47 -2.80 14.99 21.61
CA LEU A 47 -3.41 16.27 21.21
C LEU A 47 -4.80 16.47 21.84
N VAL A 48 -5.59 15.41 21.98
CA VAL A 48 -6.88 15.45 22.67
C VAL A 48 -6.70 15.74 24.16
N GLU A 49 -5.75 15.06 24.82
CA GLU A 49 -5.46 15.26 26.24
C GLU A 49 -4.91 16.65 26.58
N ASN A 50 -4.25 17.29 25.60
CA ASN A 50 -3.61 18.60 25.76
C ASN A 50 -4.26 19.68 24.88
N CYS A 51 -5.52 19.49 24.48
CA CYS A 51 -6.19 20.32 23.47
C CYS A 51 -6.17 21.82 23.83
N SER A 52 -6.37 22.16 25.11
CA SER A 52 -6.43 23.53 25.62
C SER A 52 -5.17 24.37 25.40
N LYS A 53 -4.02 23.73 25.14
CA LYS A 53 -2.74 24.40 24.85
C LYS A 53 -2.60 24.78 23.38
N TYR A 54 -3.28 24.09 22.48
CA TYR A 54 -3.05 24.17 21.03
C TYR A 54 -4.29 24.59 20.23
N TYR A 55 -5.49 24.43 20.81
CA TYR A 55 -6.77 24.64 20.14
C TYR A 55 -7.71 25.53 20.94
N GLU A 56 -8.58 26.24 20.23
CA GLU A 56 -9.68 27.01 20.82
C GLU A 56 -10.77 26.08 21.38
N LYS A 57 -11.63 26.60 22.27
CA LYS A 57 -12.68 25.81 22.92
C LYS A 57 -13.70 25.21 21.94
N GLU A 58 -13.94 25.89 20.81
CA GLU A 58 -14.87 25.46 19.76
C GLU A 58 -14.24 24.50 18.73
N ALA A 59 -12.96 24.15 18.90
CA ALA A 59 -12.30 23.22 17.99
C ALA A 59 -12.79 21.79 18.22
N LEU A 60 -12.82 20.99 17.15
CA LEU A 60 -13.21 19.57 17.20
C LEU A 60 -12.42 18.77 18.25
N LEU A 61 -11.12 19.05 18.41
CA LEU A 61 -10.25 18.35 19.39
C LEU A 61 -10.50 18.80 20.84
N SER A 62 -11.14 19.94 21.04
CA SER A 62 -11.54 20.44 22.37
C SER A 62 -12.89 19.90 22.81
N ASP A 63 -13.66 19.31 21.89
CA ASP A 63 -14.93 18.67 22.20
C ASP A 63 -14.72 17.39 23.03
N PRO A 64 -15.40 17.25 24.18
CA PRO A 64 -15.19 16.13 25.10
C PRO A 64 -15.61 14.77 24.55
N VAL A 65 -16.34 14.74 23.43
CA VAL A 65 -16.84 13.53 22.77
C VAL A 65 -16.12 13.31 21.44
N PHE A 66 -16.09 14.31 20.56
CA PHE A 66 -15.55 14.16 19.21
C PHE A 66 -14.02 13.99 19.17
N GLY A 67 -13.28 14.67 20.05
CA GLY A 67 -11.82 14.50 20.14
C GLY A 67 -11.43 13.04 20.42
N PRO A 68 -11.91 12.44 21.52
CA PRO A 68 -11.68 11.02 21.83
C PRO A 68 -12.17 10.04 20.75
N ILE A 69 -13.30 10.32 20.10
CA ILE A 69 -13.79 9.50 18.98
C ILE A 69 -12.80 9.53 17.82
N LEU A 70 -12.30 10.71 17.45
CA LEU A 70 -11.32 10.85 16.37
C LEU A 70 -10.04 10.04 16.66
N ALA A 71 -9.51 10.13 17.88
CA ALA A 71 -8.33 9.35 18.29
C ALA A 71 -8.60 7.84 18.21
N SER A 72 -9.77 7.40 18.68
CA SER A 72 -10.18 5.98 18.64
C SER A 72 -10.32 5.44 17.22
N LEU A 73 -10.86 6.24 16.29
CA LEU A 73 -11.01 5.85 14.89
C LEU A 73 -9.66 5.64 14.19
N LEU A 74 -8.60 6.31 14.62
CA LEU A 74 -7.26 6.18 14.02
C LEU A 74 -6.51 4.90 14.41
N VAL A 75 -6.95 4.19 15.44
CA VAL A 75 -6.36 2.90 15.84
C VAL A 75 -6.42 1.88 14.70
N GLY A 76 -7.55 1.84 13.96
CA GLY A 76 -7.72 0.94 12.82
C GLY A 76 -6.71 1.20 11.69
N PRO A 77 -6.66 2.41 11.13
CA PRO A 77 -5.66 2.78 10.14
C PRO A 77 -4.21 2.59 10.62
N CYS A 78 -3.89 2.94 11.86
CA CYS A 78 -2.53 2.78 12.41
C CYS A 78 -2.09 1.32 12.55
N ALA A 79 -3.02 0.36 12.60
CA ALA A 79 -2.67 -1.05 12.69
C ALA A 79 -2.07 -1.60 11.38
N LEU A 80 -2.29 -0.93 10.25
CA LEU A 80 -1.89 -1.38 8.92
C LEU A 80 -0.38 -1.17 8.62
N GLU A 81 0.20 -2.05 7.80
CA GLU A 81 1.53 -1.85 7.23
C GLU A 81 1.45 -1.12 5.89
N TYR A 82 1.86 0.14 5.85
CA TYR A 82 1.80 0.96 4.63
C TYR A 82 3.04 0.83 3.73
N THR A 83 4.18 0.38 4.25
CA THR A 83 5.44 0.26 3.49
C THR A 83 5.60 -1.07 2.77
N LYS A 84 4.71 -2.05 3.01
CA LYS A 84 4.70 -3.29 2.24
C LYS A 84 4.02 -3.04 0.90
N LEU A 85 4.82 -2.64 -0.10
CA LEU A 85 4.47 -2.93 -1.49
C LEU A 85 4.15 -4.42 -1.58
N LYS A 86 3.04 -4.79 -2.22
CA LYS A 86 2.73 -6.19 -2.53
C LYS A 86 4.00 -6.84 -3.09
N THR A 87 4.60 -7.75 -2.35
CA THR A 87 5.69 -8.58 -2.86
C THR A 87 5.08 -9.42 -4.00
N ALA A 88 5.85 -9.63 -5.08
CA ALA A 88 5.39 -10.37 -6.27
C ALA A 88 4.82 -11.76 -5.93
N ASP A 89 5.16 -12.27 -4.75
CA ASP A 89 4.82 -13.59 -4.22
C ASP A 89 3.36 -13.71 -3.74
N HIS A 90 2.56 -12.64 -3.84
CA HIS A 90 1.14 -12.63 -3.46
C HIS A 90 0.20 -12.04 -4.51
N TYR A 91 0.67 -11.91 -5.76
CA TYR A 91 -0.28 -11.92 -6.86
C TYR A 91 -0.75 -13.37 -6.96
N TRP A 92 -2.03 -13.63 -6.70
CA TRP A 92 -2.67 -14.72 -7.42
C TRP A 92 -2.55 -14.32 -8.88
N THR A 93 -1.43 -14.67 -9.50
CA THR A 93 -1.22 -14.53 -10.93
C THR A 93 -2.26 -15.42 -11.53
N ASP A 94 -3.30 -14.78 -12.04
CA ASP A 94 -4.26 -15.44 -12.90
C ASP A 94 -3.41 -16.19 -13.95
N PRO A 95 -3.42 -17.53 -13.95
CA PRO A 95 -2.63 -18.28 -14.91
C PRO A 95 -3.00 -17.78 -16.30
N SER A 96 -2.00 -17.57 -17.15
CA SER A 96 -2.27 -17.10 -18.51
C SER A 96 -3.22 -18.05 -19.24
N ALA A 97 -3.96 -17.54 -20.24
CA ALA A 97 -4.86 -18.38 -21.03
C ALA A 97 -4.13 -19.60 -21.63
N ASP A 98 -2.86 -19.44 -22.01
CA ASP A 98 -2.00 -20.53 -22.48
C ASP A 98 -1.71 -21.56 -21.37
N GLU A 99 -1.43 -21.13 -20.14
CA GLU A 99 -1.26 -22.03 -19.00
C GLU A 99 -2.54 -22.79 -18.66
N LEU A 100 -3.70 -22.15 -18.77
CA LEU A 100 -5.01 -22.80 -18.57
C LEU A 100 -5.27 -23.85 -19.66
N VAL A 101 -5.00 -23.53 -20.92
CA VAL A 101 -5.12 -24.46 -22.05
C VAL A 101 -4.14 -25.63 -21.88
N GLN A 102 -2.91 -25.37 -21.46
CA GLN A 102 -1.91 -26.42 -21.23
C GLN A 102 -2.33 -27.35 -20.10
N ARG A 103 -2.85 -26.82 -18.99
CA ARG A 103 -3.39 -27.65 -17.90
C ARG A 103 -4.56 -28.51 -18.35
N HIS A 104 -5.43 -28.00 -19.22
CA HIS A 104 -6.53 -28.77 -19.79
C HIS A 104 -6.03 -29.92 -20.68
N ARG A 105 -4.93 -29.71 -21.43
CA ARG A 105 -4.30 -30.75 -22.26
C ARG A 105 -3.58 -31.82 -21.44
N ILE A 106 -2.97 -31.44 -20.31
CA ILE A 106 -2.30 -32.38 -19.39
C ILE A 106 -3.33 -33.23 -18.64
N ARG A 107 -4.50 -32.67 -18.34
CA ARG A 107 -5.66 -33.38 -17.78
C ARG A 107 -6.56 -33.93 -18.89
N GLY A 108 -5.96 -34.61 -19.87
CA GLY A 108 -6.73 -35.38 -20.85
C GLY A 108 -7.76 -36.27 -20.14
N PRO A 109 -8.92 -36.54 -20.77
CA PRO A 109 -9.95 -37.38 -20.18
C PRO A 109 -9.32 -38.70 -19.72
N PRO A 110 -9.73 -39.24 -18.54
CA PRO A 110 -9.22 -40.52 -18.09
C PRO A 110 -9.40 -41.51 -19.22
N ASN A 111 -8.28 -42.08 -19.65
CA ASN A 111 -8.18 -43.14 -20.63
C ASN A 111 -9.32 -44.13 -20.37
N ARG A 112 -10.38 -44.10 -21.19
CA ARG A 112 -11.37 -45.18 -21.20
C ARG A 112 -10.70 -46.33 -21.94
N GLN A 113 -9.77 -46.97 -21.24
CA GLN A 113 -9.23 -48.25 -21.61
C GLN A 113 -10.29 -49.33 -21.36
N ASP A 114 -10.38 -50.20 -22.37
CA ASP A 114 -10.81 -51.59 -22.34
C ASP A 114 -12.32 -51.92 -22.36
N SER A 115 -12.78 -52.22 -23.60
CA SER A 115 -13.24 -53.53 -24.10
C SER A 115 -14.16 -54.39 -23.21
N PRO A 116 -15.19 -55.07 -23.77
CA PRO A 116 -15.10 -56.00 -24.90
C PRO A 116 -15.97 -55.68 -26.12
#